data_AF-A0A971TSK3-F1
#
_entry.id   AF-A0A971TSK3-F1
#
_cell.length_a   1.000
_cell.length_b   1.000
_cell.length_c   1.000
_cell.angle_alpha   90.00
_cell.angle_beta   90.00
_cell.angle_gamma   90.00
#
_symmetry.space_group_name_H-M   'P 1'
#
loop_
_entity.id
_entity.type
_entity.pdbx_description
1 polymer ?
#
loop_
_entity_poly.entity_id
_entity_poly.type
_entity_poly.pdbx_seq_one_letter_code
_entity_poly.pdbx_strand_id
1 'polypeptide(L)'
;MNLIQSIQINGQPIAAIGNTDLLKRTKTGLLCSRKCPADKIMEAYEHFKEWAIDPQAIIISGFHSPVEKECLRLLLKGQTKIILCPAREIEYMRIPGDWKSALESGRMLILSSFAEKRSSAQTIDRRNHLVADLADTLTIPYATPDGNLGQFKE
;
A
#
# COMPACT_ATOMS: atom_id res chain seq x y z
N MET A 1 -12.74 3.38 -19.04
CA MET A 1 -11.48 2.68 -18.68
C MET A 1 -10.66 3.63 -17.83
N ASN A 2 -9.98 3.15 -16.80
CA ASN A 2 -9.03 3.99 -16.05
C ASN A 2 -7.84 4.31 -16.96
N LEU A 3 -7.31 5.53 -16.90
CA LEU A 3 -6.07 5.84 -17.61
C LEU A 3 -4.91 5.13 -16.91
N ILE A 4 -4.38 4.11 -17.56
CA ILE A 4 -3.23 3.36 -17.06
C ILE A 4 -1.98 3.92 -17.73
N GLN A 5 -1.06 4.35 -16.89
CA GLN A 5 0.27 4.80 -17.30
C GLN A 5 1.24 3.63 -17.13
N SER A 6 2.20 3.51 -18.04
CA SER A 6 3.36 2.65 -17.85
C SER A 6 4.53 3.53 -17.42
N ILE A 7 5.03 3.31 -16.20
CA ILE A 7 6.20 4.03 -15.66
C ILE A 7 7.37 3.08 -15.48
N GLN A 8 8.58 3.61 -15.40
CA GLN A 8 9.79 2.82 -15.14
C GLN A 8 10.19 2.95 -13.67
N ILE A 9 10.32 1.83 -12.98
CA ILE A 9 10.89 1.75 -11.63
C ILE A 9 11.99 0.70 -11.67
N ASN A 10 13.21 1.07 -11.29
CA ASN A 10 14.39 0.18 -11.32
C ASN A 10 14.57 -0.55 -12.67
N GLY A 11 14.28 0.14 -13.78
CA GLY A 11 14.38 -0.42 -15.14
C GLY A 11 13.29 -1.42 -15.52
N GLN A 12 12.22 -1.56 -14.73
CA GLN A 12 11.08 -2.41 -15.02
C GLN A 12 9.82 -1.56 -15.30
N PRO A 13 9.01 -1.94 -16.31
CA PRO A 13 7.72 -1.30 -16.54
C PRO A 13 6.74 -1.66 -15.42
N ILE A 14 6.08 -0.65 -14.86
CA ILE A 14 5.06 -0.81 -13.82
C ILE A 14 3.81 -0.04 -14.23
N ALA A 15 2.65 -0.69 -14.10
CA ALA A 15 1.37 -0.09 -14.38
C ALA A 15 0.95 0.83 -13.23
N ALA A 16 0.45 2.02 -13.57
CA ALA A 16 0.08 3.05 -12.61
C ALA A 16 -1.29 3.67 -12.95
N ILE A 17 -2.10 3.91 -11.93
CA ILE A 17 -3.35 4.69 -12.01
C ILE A 17 -3.30 5.77 -10.92
N GLY A 18 -3.48 7.03 -11.30
CA GLY A 18 -3.46 8.16 -10.37
C GLY A 18 -2.15 8.96 -10.41
N ASN A 19 -1.80 9.60 -9.29
CA ASN A 19 -0.72 10.58 -9.23
C ASN A 19 0.66 9.93 -9.02
N THR A 20 1.49 9.90 -10.06
CA THR A 20 2.83 9.29 -10.01
C THR A 20 3.87 10.16 -9.30
N ASP A 21 3.61 11.46 -9.09
CA ASP A 21 4.53 12.33 -8.35
C ASP A 21 4.67 11.94 -6.88
N LEU A 22 3.74 11.14 -6.35
CA LEU A 22 3.82 10.57 -5.01
C LEU A 22 5.07 9.69 -4.81
N LEU A 23 5.60 9.10 -5.88
CA LEU A 23 6.81 8.26 -5.82
C LEU A 23 8.09 9.07 -5.55
N LYS A 24 8.09 10.37 -5.85
CA LYS A 24 9.25 11.27 -5.70
C LYS A 24 9.42 11.80 -4.28
N ARG A 25 8.52 11.43 -3.37
CA ARG A 25 8.44 11.96 -2.01
C ARG A 25 8.70 10.85 -0.99
N THR A 26 9.08 11.26 0.21
CA THR A 26 9.25 10.37 1.36
C THR A 26 7.95 9.69 1.72
N LYS A 27 8.00 8.38 1.94
CA LYS A 27 6.84 7.50 2.16
C LYS A 27 7.16 6.43 3.18
N THR A 28 6.16 6.12 3.99
CA THR A 28 6.21 5.05 4.98
C THR A 28 5.52 3.82 4.41
N GLY A 29 6.25 2.71 4.36
CA GLY A 29 5.72 1.40 4.02
C GLY A 29 4.94 0.82 5.20
N LEU A 30 3.79 0.23 4.92
CA LEU A 30 3.01 -0.53 5.91
C LEU A 30 2.84 -1.97 5.44
N LEU A 31 3.31 -2.91 6.25
CA LEU A 31 3.07 -4.35 6.08
C LEU A 31 2.60 -4.94 7.41
N CYS A 32 1.64 -5.86 7.38
CA CYS A 32 1.20 -6.53 8.59
C CYS A 32 0.77 -7.98 8.32
N SER A 33 1.10 -8.88 9.23
CA SER A 33 0.65 -10.27 9.14
C SER A 33 -0.86 -10.37 9.35
N ARG A 34 -1.51 -11.30 8.62
CA ARG A 34 -2.98 -11.45 8.64
C ARG A 34 -3.55 -11.76 10.03
N LYS A 35 -2.82 -12.49 10.86
CA LYS A 35 -3.22 -12.88 12.22
C LYS A 35 -2.52 -11.98 13.25
N CYS A 36 -2.96 -10.72 13.34
CA CYS A 36 -2.43 -9.74 14.29
C CYS A 36 -3.14 -9.85 15.66
N PRO A 37 -2.40 -9.96 16.78
CA PRO A 37 -2.95 -9.89 18.14
C PRO A 37 -3.66 -8.57 18.43
N ALA A 38 -4.71 -8.60 19.27
CA ALA A 38 -5.58 -7.45 19.51
C ALA A 38 -4.84 -6.24 20.12
N ASP A 39 -3.89 -6.47 21.02
CA ASP A 39 -3.02 -5.44 21.60
C ASP A 39 -2.22 -4.71 20.52
N LYS A 40 -1.63 -5.45 19.58
CA LYS A 40 -0.89 -4.88 18.45
C LYS A 40 -1.76 -4.14 17.45
N ILE A 41 -3.02 -4.56 17.28
CA ILE A 41 -4.01 -3.83 16.48
C ILE A 41 -4.29 -2.46 17.11
N MET A 42 -4.48 -2.40 18.43
CA MET A 42 -4.78 -1.15 19.14
C MET A 42 -3.60 -0.17 19.06
N GLU A 43 -2.37 -0.65 19.28
CA GLU A 43 -1.15 0.16 19.13
C GLU A 43 -1.03 0.74 17.71
N ALA A 44 -1.25 -0.08 16.68
CA ALA A 44 -1.18 0.36 15.29
C ALA A 44 -2.23 1.43 14.95
N TYR A 45 -3.42 1.32 15.56
CA TYR A 45 -4.56 2.16 15.24
C TYR A 45 -4.33 3.64 15.58
N GLU A 46 -3.61 3.94 16.66
CA GLU A 46 -3.28 5.32 17.02
C GLU A 46 -2.38 5.97 15.96
N HIS A 47 -1.33 5.27 15.51
CA HIS A 47 -0.48 5.74 14.41
C HIS A 47 -1.26 5.96 13.11
N PHE A 48 -2.24 5.10 12.81
CA PHE A 48 -3.05 5.27 11.60
C PHE A 48 -3.92 6.51 11.65
N LYS A 49 -4.42 6.91 12.83
CA LYS A 49 -5.17 8.17 12.98
C LYS A 49 -4.26 9.39 12.77
N GLU A 50 -3.05 9.35 13.30
CA GLU A 50 -2.05 10.41 13.11
C GLU A 50 -1.71 10.57 11.63
N TRP A 51 -1.42 9.46 10.93
CA TRP A 51 -1.20 9.49 9.49
C TRP A 51 -2.42 10.03 8.74
N ALA A 52 -3.63 9.59 9.10
CA ALA A 52 -4.87 9.97 8.42
C ALA A 52 -5.07 11.50 8.37
N ILE A 53 -4.70 12.21 9.43
CA ILE A 53 -4.89 13.68 9.50
C ILE A 53 -3.72 14.46 8.90
N ASP A 54 -2.55 13.85 8.71
CA ASP A 54 -1.37 14.52 8.18
C ASP A 54 -1.40 14.59 6.62
N PRO A 55 -1.54 15.79 6.02
CA PRO A 55 -1.50 15.94 4.57
C PRO A 55 -0.10 15.71 3.99
N GLN A 56 0.97 15.72 4.78
CA GLN A 56 2.34 15.48 4.29
C GLN A 56 2.70 14.00 4.26
N ALA A 57 2.09 13.18 5.11
CA ALA A 57 2.30 11.75 5.13
C ALA A 57 1.90 11.07 3.80
N ILE A 58 2.71 10.09 3.40
CA ILE A 58 2.47 9.22 2.25
C ILE A 58 2.64 7.78 2.71
N ILE A 59 1.57 6.99 2.62
CA ILE A 59 1.59 5.59 3.05
C ILE A 59 1.56 4.67 1.84
N ILE A 60 2.55 3.78 1.73
CA ILE A 60 2.64 2.76 0.68
C ILE A 60 2.36 1.36 1.26
N SER A 61 1.41 0.64 0.69
CA SER A 61 1.05 -0.71 1.13
C SER A 61 0.24 -1.44 0.08
N GLY A 62 0.10 -2.75 0.19
CA GLY A 62 -0.89 -3.51 -0.57
C GLY A 62 -2.22 -3.69 0.15
N PHE A 63 -2.36 -3.19 1.38
CA PHE A 63 -3.61 -3.13 2.13
C PHE A 63 -4.38 -4.46 2.17
N HIS A 64 -3.68 -5.56 2.46
CA HIS A 64 -4.19 -6.91 2.29
C HIS A 64 -4.74 -7.55 3.58
N SER A 65 -3.98 -7.44 4.68
CA SER A 65 -4.38 -7.91 6.01
C SER A 65 -5.52 -7.06 6.60
N PRO A 66 -6.27 -7.57 7.59
CA PRO A 66 -7.30 -6.79 8.26
C PRO A 66 -6.79 -5.45 8.84
N VAL A 67 -5.59 -5.46 9.42
CA VAL A 67 -4.95 -4.26 9.99
C VAL A 67 -4.62 -3.24 8.90
N GLU A 68 -3.99 -3.67 7.81
CA GLU A 68 -3.69 -2.75 6.71
C GLU A 68 -4.99 -2.21 6.08
N LYS A 69 -6.04 -3.03 5.92
CA LYS A 69 -7.33 -2.57 5.39
C LYS A 69 -7.98 -1.50 6.26
N GLU A 70 -7.88 -1.63 7.58
CA GLU A 70 -8.39 -0.63 8.50
C GLU A 70 -7.59 0.67 8.42
N CYS A 71 -6.26 0.58 8.24
CA CYS A 71 -5.44 1.74 7.92
C CYS A 71 -5.96 2.44 6.65
N LEU A 72 -6.11 1.73 5.53
CA LEU A 72 -6.63 2.30 4.28
C LEU A 72 -7.98 3.02 4.48
N ARG A 73 -8.88 2.41 5.26
CA ARG A 73 -10.19 3.00 5.57
C ARG A 73 -10.09 4.34 6.29
N LEU A 74 -9.10 4.51 7.16
CA LEU A 74 -8.83 5.78 7.84
C LEU A 74 -8.19 6.79 6.88
N LEU A 75 -7.15 6.40 6.15
CA LEU A 75 -6.43 7.29 5.23
C LEU A 75 -7.35 7.85 4.13
N LEU A 76 -8.29 7.04 3.61
CA LEU A 76 -9.25 7.49 2.60
C LEU A 76 -10.20 8.59 3.11
N LYS A 77 -10.56 8.55 4.41
CA LYS A 77 -11.38 9.57 5.07
C LYS A 77 -10.57 10.81 5.50
N GLY A 78 -9.24 10.70 5.45
CA GLY A 78 -8.29 11.72 5.88
C GLY A 78 -7.69 12.55 4.74
N GLN A 79 -6.57 13.20 5.03
CA GLN A 79 -5.84 14.10 4.12
C GLN A 79 -4.57 13.46 3.54
N THR A 80 -4.15 12.32 4.08
CA THR A 80 -2.94 11.58 3.68
C THR A 80 -2.91 11.25 2.20
N LYS A 81 -1.71 11.07 1.67
CA LYS A 81 -1.49 10.50 0.34
C LYS A 81 -1.30 8.99 0.44
N ILE A 82 -1.81 8.25 -0.54
CA ILE A 82 -1.93 6.79 -0.50
C ILE A 82 -1.29 6.20 -1.75
N ILE A 83 -0.38 5.25 -1.57
CA ILE A 83 0.12 4.40 -2.65
C ILE A 83 -0.33 2.97 -2.37
N LEU A 84 -1.26 2.47 -3.17
CA LEU A 84 -1.74 1.10 -3.10
C LEU A 84 -0.96 0.22 -4.09
N CYS A 85 -0.40 -0.90 -3.60
CA CYS A 85 0.32 -1.89 -4.39
C CYS A 85 -0.40 -3.24 -4.39
N PRO A 86 -1.32 -3.52 -5.34
CA PRO A 86 -1.95 -4.82 -5.46
C PRO A 86 -0.93 -5.89 -5.91
N ALA A 87 -1.05 -7.10 -5.36
CA ALA A 87 -0.28 -8.27 -5.80
C ALA A 87 -0.93 -8.97 -7.01
N ARG A 88 -1.34 -8.20 -8.02
CA ARG A 88 -2.04 -8.65 -9.24
C ARG A 88 -2.13 -7.51 -10.25
N GLU A 89 -2.46 -7.81 -11.51
CA GLU A 89 -2.69 -6.80 -12.55
C GLU A 89 -3.79 -5.79 -12.15
N ILE A 90 -3.74 -4.60 -12.75
CA ILE A 90 -4.69 -3.52 -12.49
C ILE A 90 -5.51 -3.09 -13.72
N GLU A 91 -5.29 -3.73 -14.88
CA GLU A 91 -5.92 -3.34 -16.15
C GLU A 91 -7.45 -3.29 -16.07
N TYR A 92 -8.03 -4.34 -15.49
CA TYR A 92 -9.48 -4.49 -15.32
C TYR A 92 -9.90 -4.32 -13.86
N MET A 93 -9.09 -3.64 -13.05
CA MET A 93 -9.40 -3.43 -11.64
C MET A 93 -10.61 -2.51 -11.48
N ARG A 94 -11.67 -3.03 -10.85
CA ARG A 94 -12.78 -2.21 -10.40
C ARG A 94 -12.31 -1.31 -9.26
N ILE A 95 -12.42 0.00 -9.46
CA ILE A 95 -12.13 1.01 -8.45
C ILE A 95 -13.36 1.19 -7.54
N PRO A 96 -13.24 0.92 -6.23
CA PRO A 96 -14.27 1.22 -5.25
C PRO A 96 -14.65 2.71 -5.22
N GLY A 97 -15.91 3.01 -4.90
CA GLY A 97 -16.44 4.38 -4.95
C GLY A 97 -15.74 5.33 -3.97
N ASP A 98 -15.38 4.81 -2.79
CA ASP A 98 -14.65 5.51 -1.74
C ASP A 98 -13.20 5.87 -2.12
N TRP A 99 -12.65 5.27 -3.19
CA TRP A 99 -11.30 5.59 -3.67
C TRP A 99 -11.29 6.70 -4.72
N LYS A 100 -12.43 6.93 -5.39
CA LYS A 100 -12.53 7.88 -6.51
C LYS A 100 -12.11 9.29 -6.11
N SER A 101 -12.61 9.79 -4.99
CA SER A 101 -12.25 11.13 -4.50
C SER A 101 -10.75 11.27 -4.24
N ALA A 102 -10.10 10.23 -3.70
CA ALA A 102 -8.66 10.25 -3.45
C ALA A 102 -7.85 10.23 -4.77
N LEU A 103 -8.31 9.49 -5.78
CA LEU A 103 -7.70 9.47 -7.12
C LEU A 103 -7.89 10.81 -7.85
N GLU A 104 -9.11 11.34 -7.87
CA GLU A 104 -9.47 12.60 -8.54
C GLU A 104 -8.76 13.82 -7.92
N SER A 105 -8.58 13.82 -6.59
CA SER A 105 -7.81 14.87 -5.89
C SER A 105 -6.29 14.70 -5.98
N GLY A 106 -5.79 13.67 -6.69
CA GLY A 106 -4.37 13.41 -6.83
C GLY A 106 -3.68 12.94 -5.54
N ARG A 107 -4.44 12.52 -4.53
CA ARG A 107 -3.92 11.96 -3.27
C ARG A 107 -3.62 10.47 -3.35
N MET A 108 -4.09 9.77 -4.37
CA MET A 108 -3.91 8.32 -4.50
C MET A 108 -3.16 7.95 -5.77
N LEU A 109 -2.31 6.92 -5.62
CA LEU A 109 -1.67 6.17 -6.68
C LEU A 109 -1.94 4.68 -6.46
N ILE A 110 -2.30 3.97 -7.53
CA ILE A 110 -2.36 2.50 -7.55
C ILE A 110 -1.26 2.03 -8.48
N LEU A 111 -0.41 1.14 -7.98
CA LEU A 111 0.82 0.70 -8.64
C LEU A 111 0.88 -0.83 -8.68
N SER A 112 1.12 -1.43 -9.85
CA SER A 112 1.28 -2.88 -9.96
C SER A 112 2.32 -3.30 -10.99
N SER A 113 3.22 -4.20 -10.59
CA SER A 113 4.25 -4.82 -11.41
C SER A 113 3.88 -6.25 -11.84
N PHE A 114 2.60 -6.60 -11.84
CA PHE A 114 2.10 -7.96 -12.01
C PHE A 114 1.18 -8.07 -13.23
N ALA A 115 1.28 -9.20 -13.94
CA ALA A 115 0.38 -9.57 -15.03
C ALA A 115 -0.67 -10.61 -14.58
N GLU A 116 -0.53 -11.16 -13.38
CA GLU A 116 -1.41 -12.18 -12.84
C GLU A 116 -2.77 -11.57 -12.45
N LYS A 117 -3.86 -12.19 -12.89
CA LYS A 117 -5.23 -11.72 -12.56
C LYS A 117 -5.60 -11.87 -11.08
N ARG A 118 -4.96 -12.81 -10.39
CA ARG A 118 -5.24 -13.16 -9.00
C ARG A 118 -3.94 -13.17 -8.21
N SER A 119 -4.05 -12.73 -6.96
CA SER A 119 -2.95 -12.81 -6.01
C SER A 119 -2.69 -14.25 -5.56
N SER A 120 -1.43 -14.55 -5.33
CA SER A 120 -0.88 -15.81 -4.83
C SER A 120 0.10 -15.51 -3.71
N ALA A 121 0.56 -16.52 -2.96
CA ALA A 121 1.59 -16.32 -1.95
C ALA A 121 2.85 -15.67 -2.56
N GLN A 122 3.27 -16.13 -3.75
CA GLN A 122 4.45 -15.61 -4.45
C GLN A 122 4.30 -14.15 -4.89
N THR A 123 3.16 -13.76 -5.47
CA THR A 123 2.93 -12.36 -5.88
C THR A 123 2.74 -11.44 -4.68
N ILE A 124 2.15 -11.93 -3.59
CA ILE A 124 2.05 -11.18 -2.32
C ILE A 124 3.44 -10.91 -1.75
N ASP A 125 4.32 -11.92 -1.77
CA ASP A 125 5.70 -11.81 -1.29
C ASP A 125 6.52 -10.81 -2.12
N ARG A 126 6.49 -10.94 -3.45
CA ARG A 126 7.09 -9.97 -4.38
C ARG A 126 6.54 -8.56 -4.20
N ARG A 127 5.23 -8.42 -3.93
CA ARG A 127 4.61 -7.12 -3.63
C ARG A 127 5.15 -6.54 -2.33
N ASN A 128 5.35 -7.35 -1.30
CA ASN A 128 5.91 -6.89 -0.04
C ASN A 128 7.33 -6.33 -0.24
N HIS A 129 8.15 -7.01 -1.04
CA HIS A 129 9.45 -6.47 -1.46
C HIS A 129 9.31 -5.14 -2.20
N LEU A 130 8.41 -5.05 -3.20
CA LEU A 130 8.16 -3.79 -3.89
C LEU A 130 7.77 -2.65 -2.93
N VAL A 131 6.93 -2.92 -1.92
CA VAL A 131 6.57 -1.94 -0.90
C VAL A 131 7.79 -1.53 -0.07
N ALA A 132 8.59 -2.49 0.38
CA ALA A 132 9.79 -2.23 1.17
C ALA A 132 10.84 -1.45 0.37
N ASP A 133 11.12 -1.84 -0.86
CA ASP A 133 12.11 -1.23 -1.75
C ASP A 133 11.74 0.21 -2.13
N LEU A 134 10.44 0.51 -2.23
CA LEU A 134 9.96 1.86 -2.54
C LEU A 134 9.81 2.74 -1.31
N ALA A 135 9.72 2.15 -0.12
CA ALA A 135 9.50 2.90 1.12
C ALA A 135 10.82 3.49 1.66
N ASP A 136 10.73 4.68 2.24
CA ASP A 136 11.86 5.32 2.92
C ASP A 136 11.97 4.86 4.37
N THR A 137 10.84 4.50 4.98
CA THR A 137 10.77 3.83 6.29
C THR A 137 9.73 2.72 6.24
N LEU A 138 9.90 1.66 7.02
CA LEU A 138 8.98 0.53 7.04
C LEU A 138 8.39 0.34 8.44
N THR A 139 7.06 0.36 8.53
CA THR A 139 6.31 0.04 9.75
C THR A 139 5.67 -1.33 9.63
N ILE A 140 6.00 -2.22 10.58
CA ILE A 140 5.44 -3.57 10.66
C ILE A 140 4.80 -3.75 12.04
N PRO A 141 3.51 -3.39 12.22
CA PRO A 141 2.86 -3.47 13.53
C PRO A 141 2.89 -4.87 14.12
N TYR A 142 2.80 -5.89 13.26
CA TYR A 142 2.97 -7.27 13.67
C TYR A 142 3.46 -8.15 12.52
N ALA A 143 4.46 -8.97 12.82
CA ALA A 143 4.87 -10.10 12.01
C ALA A 143 4.66 -11.38 12.82
N THR A 144 3.93 -12.34 12.27
CA THR A 144 3.82 -13.68 12.86
C THR A 144 5.22 -14.30 12.95
N PRO A 145 5.57 -14.95 14.07
CA PRO A 145 6.81 -15.75 14.16
C PRO A 145 6.92 -16.72 12.98
N ASP A 146 8.13 -16.83 12.41
CA ASP A 146 8.44 -17.67 11.24
C ASP A 146 7.63 -17.36 9.96
N GLY A 147 6.91 -16.23 9.93
CA GLY A 147 6.19 -15.76 8.75
C GLY A 147 7.09 -14.96 7.80
N ASN A 148 6.65 -14.81 6.55
CA ASN A 148 7.40 -14.10 5.51
C ASN A 148 7.77 -12.65 5.86
N LEU A 149 7.05 -11.99 6.77
CA LEU A 149 7.40 -10.62 7.16
C LEU A 149 8.62 -10.54 8.09
N GLY A 150 9.10 -11.67 8.63
CA GLY A 150 10.30 -11.70 9.47
C GLY A 150 11.55 -11.21 8.76
N GLN A 151 11.62 -11.36 7.43
CA GLN A 151 12.76 -10.92 6.62
C GLN A 151 12.90 -9.39 6.50
N PHE A 152 11.89 -8.63 6.91
CA PHE A 152 11.89 -7.16 6.83
C PHE A 152 12.07 -6.49 8.20
N LYS A 153 12.27 -7.28 9.27
CA LYS A 153 12.62 -6.75 10.59
C LYS A 153 14.14 -6.61 10.64
N GLU A 154 14.62 -5.37 10.54
CA GLU A 154 15.99 -5.01 10.95
C GLU A 154 16.10 -4.97 12.49
#